data_AF-A0A7X9MFT2-F1
#
_entry.id   AF-A0A7X9MFT2-F1
#
_cell.length_a   1.000
_cell.length_b   1.000
_cell.length_c   1.000
_cell.angle_alpha   90.00
_cell.angle_beta   90.00
_cell.angle_gamma   90.00
#
_symmetry.space_group_name_H-M   'P 1'
#
loop_
_entity.id
_entity.type
_entity.pdbx_description
1 polymer ?
#
loop_
_entity_poly.entity_id
_entity_poly.type
_entity_poly.pdbx_seq_one_letter_code
_entity_poly.pdbx_strand_id
1 'polypeptide(L)'
;MVVSYRTINPFRVAEGMEELIRDLFIDLNLRLKMEELVTLDCLFIDGTKIEANANKYSFVWKEATEKFSAKLQEQIQVYFQEEITPLIHQAIELDTQEPISSEQLIEFAQVLEEELEKLSQDMEETPVKGKDERKTNLFFTMMSSQIRQTPKLFYLYLKPIRMT
;
A
#
# COMPACT_ATOMS: atom_id res chain seq x y z
N MET A 1 52.22 20.33 16.36
CA MET A 1 51.96 21.06 15.10
C MET A 1 50.51 20.79 14.73
N VAL A 2 49.61 21.76 14.90
CA VAL A 2 48.18 21.55 14.58
C VAL A 2 48.04 21.69 13.07
N VAL A 3 47.71 20.58 12.41
CA VAL A 3 47.47 20.58 10.97
C VAL A 3 46.13 21.27 10.73
N SER A 4 46.18 22.50 10.21
CA SER A 4 44.98 23.30 9.95
C SER A 4 44.55 23.20 8.49
N TYR A 5 43.27 23.46 8.20
CA TYR A 5 42.76 23.54 6.82
C TYR A 5 43.61 24.45 5.92
N ARG A 6 44.07 25.58 6.46
CA ARG A 6 44.94 26.53 5.74
C ARG A 6 46.29 25.93 5.34
N THR A 7 46.76 24.93 6.07
CA THR A 7 48.03 24.23 5.80
C THR A 7 47.87 23.11 4.78
N ILE A 8 46.73 22.39 4.80
CA ILE A 8 46.48 21.25 3.88
C ILE A 8 45.92 21.71 2.53
N ASN A 9 45.05 22.73 2.51
CA ASN A 9 44.34 23.13 1.30
C ASN A 9 45.26 23.49 0.11
N PRO A 10 46.42 24.17 0.30
CA PRO A 10 47.37 24.42 -0.79
C PRO A 10 47.87 23.14 -1.46
N PHE A 11 48.09 22.06 -0.71
CA PHE A 11 48.49 20.76 -1.26
C PHE A 11 47.38 20.08 -2.06
N ARG A 12 46.10 20.35 -1.73
CA ARG A 12 44.95 19.78 -2.45
C ARG A 12 44.66 20.49 -3.77
N VAL A 13 44.93 21.79 -3.83
CA VAL A 13 44.58 22.65 -4.97
C VAL A 13 45.77 22.88 -5.92
N ALA A 14 46.98 22.46 -5.52
CA ALA A 14 48.15 22.53 -6.38
C ALA A 14 47.97 21.69 -7.66
N GLU A 15 48.48 22.20 -8.77
CA GLU A 15 48.39 21.56 -10.09
C GLU A 15 49.09 20.18 -10.07
N GLY A 16 48.42 19.17 -10.62
CA GLY A 16 48.91 17.78 -10.63
C GLY A 16 48.70 16.99 -9.33
N MET A 17 48.32 17.63 -8.22
CA MET A 17 48.05 16.92 -6.96
C MET A 17 46.75 16.12 -7.01
N GLU A 18 45.78 16.51 -7.82
CA GLU A 18 44.53 15.75 -8.00
C GLU A 18 44.80 14.34 -8.55
N GLU A 19 45.63 14.23 -9.59
CA GLU A 19 46.03 12.95 -10.18
C GLU A 19 46.83 12.10 -9.19
N LEU A 20 47.80 12.72 -8.50
CA LEU A 20 48.61 12.01 -7.50
C LEU A 20 47.78 11.50 -6.31
N ILE A 21 46.80 12.30 -5.83
CA ILE A 21 45.89 11.87 -4.75
C ILE A 21 45.00 10.73 -5.23
N ARG A 22 44.51 10.79 -6.47
CA ARG A 22 43.71 9.74 -7.07
C ARG A 22 44.50 8.44 -7.19
N ASP A 23 45.72 8.49 -7.71
CA ASP A 23 46.57 7.31 -7.90
C ASP A 23 46.96 6.71 -6.54
N LEU A 24 47.33 7.55 -5.57
CA LEU A 24 47.61 7.11 -4.20
C LEU A 24 46.39 6.44 -3.55
N PHE A 25 45.19 6.99 -3.76
CA PHE A 25 43.97 6.41 -3.24
C PHE A 25 43.71 5.02 -3.85
N ILE A 26 43.87 4.88 -5.16
CA ILE A 26 43.71 3.60 -5.86
C ILE A 26 44.71 2.58 -5.35
N ASP A 27 46.00 2.93 -5.29
CA ASP A 27 47.08 2.04 -4.85
C ASP A 27 46.91 1.59 -3.40
N LEU A 28 46.49 2.50 -2.52
CA LEU A 28 46.22 2.20 -1.13
C LEU A 28 45.05 1.21 -1.00
N ASN A 29 43.94 1.48 -1.67
CA ASN A 29 42.77 0.60 -1.63
C ASN A 29 43.08 -0.78 -2.23
N LEU A 30 43.86 -0.83 -3.31
CA LEU A 30 44.26 -2.08 -3.94
C LEU A 30 45.11 -2.92 -2.98
N ARG A 31 46.10 -2.32 -2.32
CA ARG A 31 46.93 -3.00 -1.32
C ARG A 31 46.12 -3.46 -0.11
N LEU A 32 45.25 -2.61 0.43
CA LEU A 32 44.39 -2.98 1.55
C LEU A 32 43.46 -4.15 1.20
N LYS A 33 42.98 -4.22 -0.05
CA LYS A 33 42.17 -5.33 -0.54
C LYS A 33 42.99 -6.61 -0.73
N MET A 34 44.20 -6.49 -1.28
CA MET A 34 45.10 -7.65 -1.48
C MET A 34 45.52 -8.30 -0.17
N GLU A 35 45.75 -7.50 0.87
CA GLU A 35 46.10 -7.96 2.23
C GLU A 35 44.85 -8.36 3.06
N GLU A 36 43.66 -8.41 2.44
CA GLU A 36 42.37 -8.73 3.10
C GLU A 36 42.02 -7.87 4.32
N LEU A 37 42.63 -6.68 4.45
CA LEU A 37 42.39 -5.76 5.56
C LEU A 37 41.07 -4.98 5.39
N VAL A 38 40.55 -4.88 4.17
CA VAL A 38 39.28 -4.24 3.86
C VAL A 38 38.49 -5.03 2.81
N THR A 39 37.18 -5.11 3.02
CA THR A 39 36.21 -5.66 2.06
C THR A 39 35.50 -4.53 1.33
N LEU A 40 35.33 -4.65 0.01
CA LEU A 40 34.62 -3.66 -0.82
C LEU A 40 33.11 -3.93 -0.92
N ASP A 41 32.58 -4.83 -0.10
CA ASP A 41 31.19 -5.28 -0.16
C ASP A 41 30.22 -4.33 0.57
N CYS A 42 30.77 -3.39 1.36
CA CYS A 42 30.02 -2.48 2.21
C CYS A 42 30.49 -1.03 2.00
N LEU A 43 29.55 -0.14 1.68
CA LEU A 43 29.76 1.30 1.58
C LEU A 43 29.25 1.98 2.86
N PHE A 44 30.07 2.83 3.48
CA PHE A 44 29.68 3.60 4.65
C PHE A 44 29.49 5.07 4.26
N ILE A 45 28.26 5.58 4.35
CA ILE A 45 27.93 6.99 4.11
C ILE A 45 27.28 7.53 5.38
N ASP A 46 27.87 8.55 5.99
CA ASP A 46 27.27 9.26 7.15
C ASP A 46 26.86 8.31 8.31
N GLY A 47 27.73 7.32 8.61
CA GLY A 47 27.45 6.28 9.61
C GLY A 47 26.46 5.18 9.17
N THR A 48 25.87 5.30 7.98
CA THR A 48 24.98 4.30 7.39
C THR A 48 25.78 3.26 6.61
N LYS A 49 25.62 1.98 6.96
CA LYS A 49 26.22 0.84 6.26
C LYS A 49 25.29 0.37 5.14
N ILE A 50 25.77 0.43 3.91
CA ILE A 50 25.09 -0.05 2.70
C ILE A 50 25.85 -1.29 2.22
N GLU A 51 25.24 -2.47 2.34
CA GLU A 51 25.84 -3.74 1.93
C GLU A 51 25.31 -4.18 0.57
N ALA A 52 26.16 -4.81 -0.26
CA ALA A 52 25.76 -5.35 -1.56
C ALA A 52 24.67 -6.44 -1.46
N ASN A 53 24.51 -7.08 -0.29
CA ASN A 53 23.49 -8.09 -0.02
C ASN A 53 22.76 -7.80 1.29
N ALA A 54 21.72 -6.96 1.22
CA ALA A 54 20.87 -6.61 2.36
C ALA A 54 19.83 -7.69 2.73
N ASN A 55 19.96 -8.95 2.28
CA ASN A 55 19.02 -10.05 2.56
C ASN A 55 19.08 -10.57 4.02
N LYS A 56 19.25 -9.69 5.00
CA LYS A 56 19.28 -10.04 6.42
C LYS A 56 17.90 -10.47 6.96
N TYR A 57 16.82 -10.30 6.18
CA TYR A 57 15.43 -10.56 6.62
C TYR A 57 14.54 -11.33 5.62
N SER A 58 15.10 -12.03 4.63
CA SER A 58 14.30 -12.80 3.66
C SER A 58 13.45 -13.91 4.31
N PHE A 59 13.90 -14.46 5.44
CA PHE A 59 13.23 -15.57 6.13
C PHE A 59 11.99 -15.16 6.92
N VAL A 60 11.94 -13.95 7.47
CA VAL A 60 10.81 -13.51 8.33
C VAL A 60 9.57 -13.19 7.49
N TRP A 61 9.76 -12.81 6.23
CA TRP A 61 8.66 -12.38 5.36
C TRP A 61 7.93 -13.56 4.71
N LYS A 62 8.63 -14.65 4.39
CA LYS A 62 8.02 -15.78 3.68
C LYS A 62 6.92 -16.44 4.51
N GLU A 63 7.22 -16.82 5.77
CA GLU A 63 6.26 -17.48 6.65
C GLU A 63 5.07 -16.57 7.00
N ALA A 64 5.33 -15.29 7.27
CA ALA A 64 4.27 -14.32 7.50
C ALA A 64 3.37 -14.17 6.27
N THR A 65 3.96 -14.02 5.08
CA THR A 65 3.22 -13.88 3.82
C THR A 65 2.38 -15.13 3.53
N GLU A 66 2.93 -16.32 3.74
CA GLU A 66 2.20 -17.59 3.59
C GLU A 66 1.01 -17.65 4.55
N LYS A 67 1.21 -17.35 5.85
CA LYS A 67 0.16 -17.35 6.87
C LYS A 67 -0.96 -16.35 6.57
N PHE A 68 -0.62 -15.12 6.17
CA PHE A 68 -1.62 -14.10 5.84
C PHE A 68 -2.36 -14.43 4.53
N SER A 69 -1.68 -15.05 3.56
CA SER A 69 -2.32 -15.45 2.30
C SER A 69 -3.41 -16.52 2.49
N ALA A 70 -3.14 -17.54 3.30
CA ALA A 70 -4.11 -18.59 3.62
C ALA A 70 -5.32 -18.02 4.38
N LYS A 71 -5.05 -17.18 5.39
CA LYS A 71 -6.11 -16.52 6.17
C LYS A 71 -6.99 -15.61 5.29
N LEU A 72 -6.38 -14.90 4.34
CA LEU A 72 -7.12 -14.05 3.39
C LEU A 72 -8.02 -14.88 2.49
N GLN A 73 -7.56 -16.03 1.98
CA GLN A 73 -8.39 -16.92 1.16
C GLN A 73 -9.61 -17.44 1.92
N GLU A 74 -9.43 -17.85 3.17
CA GLU A 74 -10.53 -18.28 4.05
C GLU A 74 -11.55 -17.15 4.27
N GLN A 75 -11.06 -15.94 4.56
CA GLN A 75 -11.93 -14.77 4.73
C GLN A 75 -12.72 -14.41 3.47
N ILE A 76 -12.10 -14.51 2.29
CA ILE A 76 -12.78 -14.28 1.01
C ILE A 76 -13.88 -15.33 0.80
N GLN A 77 -13.61 -16.59 1.12
CA GLN A 77 -14.58 -17.67 0.96
C GLN A 77 -15.78 -17.49 1.89
N VAL A 78 -15.53 -17.15 3.16
CA VAL A 78 -16.58 -16.83 4.14
C VAL A 78 -17.41 -15.64 3.66
N TYR A 79 -16.75 -14.53 3.27
CA TYR A 79 -17.45 -13.34 2.77
C TYR A 79 -18.32 -13.65 1.55
N PHE A 80 -17.82 -14.45 0.60
CA PHE A 80 -18.59 -14.84 -0.57
C PHE A 80 -19.82 -15.67 -0.21
N GLN A 81 -19.69 -16.57 0.76
CA GLN A 81 -20.78 -17.42 1.21
C GLN A 81 -21.84 -16.66 2.02
N GLU A 82 -21.41 -15.75 2.90
CA GLU A 82 -22.29 -15.03 3.82
C GLU A 82 -22.95 -13.82 3.18
N GLU A 83 -22.24 -13.06 2.35
CA GLU A 83 -22.72 -11.78 1.83
C GLU A 83 -23.14 -11.85 0.36
N ILE A 84 -22.35 -12.52 -0.49
CA ILE A 84 -22.60 -12.51 -1.95
C ILE A 84 -23.65 -13.55 -2.36
N THR A 85 -23.55 -14.78 -1.84
CA THR A 85 -24.46 -15.88 -2.17
C THR A 85 -25.95 -15.55 -1.93
N PRO A 86 -26.37 -14.99 -0.78
CA PRO A 86 -27.77 -14.65 -0.58
C PRO A 86 -28.27 -13.56 -1.54
N LEU A 87 -27.43 -12.58 -1.92
CA LEU A 87 -27.80 -11.55 -2.90
C LEU A 87 -28.01 -12.15 -4.29
N ILE A 88 -27.22 -13.14 -4.69
CA ILE A 88 -27.41 -13.87 -5.95
C ILE A 88 -28.74 -14.64 -5.92
N HIS A 89 -29.06 -15.33 -4.83
CA HIS A 89 -30.33 -16.04 -4.71
C HIS A 89 -31.53 -15.09 -4.75
N GLN A 90 -31.46 -13.94 -4.06
CA GLN A 90 -32.49 -12.90 -4.13
C GLN A 90 -32.67 -12.37 -5.55
N ALA A 91 -31.57 -12.10 -6.27
CA ALA A 91 -31.64 -11.62 -7.65
C ALA A 91 -32.28 -12.65 -8.59
N ILE A 92 -31.94 -13.93 -8.45
CA ILE A 92 -32.55 -15.02 -9.23
C ILE A 92 -34.06 -15.14 -8.91
N GLU A 93 -34.45 -15.05 -7.64
CA GLU A 93 -35.86 -15.08 -7.26
C GLU A 93 -36.62 -13.89 -7.85
N LEU A 94 -36.06 -12.68 -7.80
CA LEU A 94 -36.65 -11.47 -8.40
C LEU A 94 -36.82 -11.60 -9.93
N ASP A 95 -35.86 -12.20 -10.62
CA ASP A 95 -35.94 -12.45 -12.07
C ASP A 95 -37.03 -13.49 -12.43
N THR A 96 -37.43 -14.35 -11.49
CA THR A 96 -38.51 -15.32 -11.68
C THR A 96 -39.91 -14.81 -11.32
N GLN A 97 -40.01 -13.67 -10.62
CA GLN A 97 -41.30 -13.08 -10.29
C GLN A 97 -41.85 -12.25 -11.46
N GLU A 98 -43.18 -12.11 -11.51
CA GLU A 98 -43.82 -11.21 -12.48
C GLU A 98 -43.34 -9.77 -12.27
N PRO A 99 -43.19 -8.98 -13.34
CA PRO A 99 -42.79 -7.58 -13.23
C PRO A 99 -43.75 -6.82 -12.31
N ILE A 100 -43.17 -6.07 -11.36
CA ILE A 100 -43.90 -5.31 -10.34
C ILE A 100 -44.94 -4.40 -11.02
N SER A 101 -46.20 -4.47 -10.57
CA SER A 101 -47.27 -3.66 -11.14
C SER A 101 -47.15 -2.20 -10.69
N SER A 102 -47.73 -1.27 -11.44
CA SER A 102 -47.71 0.16 -11.09
C SER A 102 -48.35 0.45 -9.72
N GLU A 103 -49.32 -0.37 -9.31
CA GLU A 103 -50.03 -0.22 -8.04
C GLU A 103 -49.14 -0.63 -6.86
N GLN A 104 -48.35 -1.71 -7.00
CA GLN A 104 -47.38 -2.15 -6.00
C GLN A 104 -46.24 -1.14 -5.81
N LEU A 105 -45.80 -0.47 -6.88
CA LEU A 105 -44.79 0.60 -6.80
C LEU A 105 -45.32 1.82 -6.03
N ILE A 106 -46.60 2.13 -6.14
CA ILE A 106 -47.23 3.24 -5.41
C ILE A 106 -47.33 2.91 -3.91
N GLU A 107 -47.75 1.68 -3.57
CA GLU A 107 -47.77 1.23 -2.17
C GLU A 107 -46.37 1.23 -1.56
N PHE A 108 -45.36 0.77 -2.31
CA PHE A 108 -43.97 0.77 -1.85
C PHE A 108 -43.42 2.20 -1.64
N ALA A 109 -43.76 3.14 -2.53
CA ALA A 109 -43.37 4.54 -2.39
C ALA A 109 -43.97 5.18 -1.13
N GLN A 110 -45.23 4.89 -0.81
CA GLN A 110 -45.90 5.38 0.40
C GLN A 110 -45.23 4.86 1.67
N VAL A 111 -44.87 3.58 1.72
CA VAL A 111 -44.17 2.98 2.87
C VAL A 111 -42.78 3.61 3.05
N LEU A 112 -42.04 3.84 1.96
CA LEU A 112 -40.73 4.50 2.02
C LEU A 112 -40.81 5.95 2.50
N GLU A 113 -41.82 6.70 2.07
CA GLU A 113 -42.06 8.06 2.57
C GLU A 113 -42.33 8.06 4.08
N GLU A 114 -43.13 7.12 4.57
CA GLU A 114 -43.45 6.98 5.99
C GLU A 114 -42.23 6.59 6.85
N GLU A 115 -41.36 5.69 6.33
CA GLU A 115 -40.10 5.33 6.99
C GLU A 115 -39.08 6.48 6.99
N LEU A 116 -39.00 7.25 5.90
CA LEU A 116 -38.14 8.43 5.82
C LEU A 116 -38.59 9.54 6.80
N GLU A 117 -39.90 9.76 6.94
CA GLU A 117 -40.44 10.71 7.92
C GLU A 117 -40.09 10.30 9.36
N LYS A 118 -40.24 9.00 9.69
CA LYS A 118 -39.81 8.47 10.99
C LYS A 118 -38.31 8.65 11.25
N LEU A 119 -37.46 8.28 10.29
CA LEU A 119 -36.01 8.44 10.40
C LEU A 119 -35.61 9.91 10.54
N SER A 120 -36.30 10.82 9.84
CA SER A 120 -36.09 12.26 9.97
C SER A 120 -36.45 12.75 11.38
N GLN A 121 -37.56 12.28 11.95
CA GLN A 121 -37.95 12.57 13.33
C GLN A 121 -36.94 12.02 14.36
N ASP A 122 -36.50 10.77 14.20
CA ASP A 122 -35.52 10.14 15.11
C ASP A 122 -34.16 10.87 15.10
N MET A 123 -33.75 11.40 13.94
CA MET A 123 -32.53 12.21 13.79
C MET A 123 -32.65 13.59 14.44
N GLU A 124 -33.85 14.19 14.45
CA GLU A 124 -34.11 15.45 15.16
C GLU A 124 -34.16 15.25 16.69
N GLU A 125 -34.71 14.13 17.14
CA GLU A 125 -34.80 13.77 18.57
C GLU A 125 -33.47 13.31 19.17
N THR A 126 -32.54 12.78 18.36
CA THR A 126 -31.20 12.35 18.80
C THR A 126 -30.07 12.99 17.99
N PRO A 127 -29.67 14.25 18.31
CA PRO A 127 -28.55 14.89 17.63
C PRO A 127 -27.24 14.18 17.99
N VAL A 128 -26.69 13.41 17.03
CA VAL A 128 -25.38 12.77 17.18
C VAL A 128 -24.29 13.85 17.21
N LYS A 129 -23.83 14.17 18.41
CA LYS A 129 -22.74 15.12 18.65
C LYS A 129 -21.40 14.49 18.26
N GLY A 130 -20.93 14.75 17.04
CA GLY A 130 -19.52 14.50 16.67
C GLY A 130 -19.27 14.08 15.22
N LYS A 131 -19.42 14.99 14.25
CA LYS A 131 -18.76 14.86 12.94
C LYS A 131 -17.30 15.33 13.10
N ASP A 132 -16.37 14.40 13.28
CA ASP A 132 -14.94 14.71 13.27
C ASP A 132 -14.43 14.61 11.82
N GLU A 133 -14.38 15.76 11.12
CA GLU A 133 -14.03 15.87 9.69
C GLU A 133 -12.65 15.28 9.34
N ARG A 134 -11.81 15.03 10.35
CA ARG A 134 -10.48 14.42 10.20
C ARG A 134 -10.54 12.94 9.86
N LYS A 135 -11.58 12.21 10.28
CA LYS A 135 -11.71 10.76 10.06
C LYS A 135 -12.18 10.41 8.65
N THR A 136 -13.04 11.24 8.06
CA THR A 136 -13.53 11.08 6.68
C THR A 136 -12.41 11.20 5.65
N ASN A 137 -11.50 12.16 5.81
CA ASN A 137 -10.36 12.34 4.90
C ASN A 137 -9.40 11.15 4.91
N LEU A 138 -9.20 10.52 6.07
CA LEU A 138 -8.32 9.35 6.18
C LEU A 138 -8.91 8.14 5.46
N PHE A 139 -10.23 7.93 5.55
CA PHE A 139 -10.92 6.82 4.89
C PHE A 139 -10.82 6.91 3.36
N PHE A 140 -11.08 8.09 2.78
CA PHE A 140 -10.93 8.32 1.34
C PHE A 140 -9.47 8.18 0.86
N THR A 141 -8.52 8.66 1.66
CA THR A 141 -7.09 8.54 1.33
C THR A 141 -6.65 7.07 1.34
N MET A 142 -7.08 6.30 2.34
CA MET A 142 -6.76 4.87 2.46
C MET A 142 -7.33 4.07 1.27
N MET A 143 -8.61 4.28 0.94
CA MET A 143 -9.26 3.64 -0.21
C MET A 143 -8.53 3.91 -1.53
N SER A 144 -8.11 5.16 -1.77
CA SER A 144 -7.35 5.53 -2.98
C SER A 144 -5.95 4.90 -3.05
N SER A 145 -5.36 4.59 -1.89
CA SER A 145 -4.05 3.93 -1.80
C SER A 145 -4.16 2.42 -2.04
N GLN A 146 -5.20 1.77 -1.50
CA GLN A 146 -5.50 0.35 -1.73
C GLN A 146 -5.80 0.07 -3.21
N ILE A 147 -6.59 0.94 -3.88
CA ILE A 147 -6.94 0.80 -5.31
C ILE A 147 -5.71 0.92 -6.22
N ARG A 148 -4.66 1.64 -5.82
CA ARG A 148 -3.41 1.75 -6.60
C ARG A 148 -2.49 0.55 -6.45
N GLN A 149 -2.67 -0.26 -5.41
CA GLN A 149 -1.82 -1.42 -5.11
C GLN A 149 -2.42 -2.75 -5.59
N THR A 150 -3.67 -2.77 -6.08
CA THR A 150 -4.25 -3.99 -6.65
C THR A 150 -3.48 -4.42 -7.91
N PRO A 151 -2.93 -5.64 -7.96
CA PRO A 151 -2.25 -6.16 -9.15
C PRO A 151 -3.19 -6.20 -10.35
N LYS A 152 -2.65 -5.93 -11.55
CA LYS A 152 -3.37 -5.99 -12.85
C LYS A 152 -4.12 -7.30 -13.14
N LEU A 153 -4.02 -8.31 -12.29
CA LEU A 153 -4.72 -9.59 -12.39
C LEU A 153 -6.25 -9.46 -12.26
N PHE A 154 -6.78 -8.41 -11.63
CA PHE A 154 -8.23 -8.21 -11.51
C PHE A 154 -8.91 -7.80 -12.83
N TYR A 155 -8.19 -7.13 -13.73
CA TYR A 155 -8.71 -6.72 -15.05
C TYR A 155 -8.95 -7.89 -16.02
N LEU A 156 -8.42 -9.09 -15.73
CA LEU A 156 -8.69 -10.28 -16.52
C LEU A 156 -10.06 -10.91 -16.19
N TYR A 157 -10.62 -10.66 -15.00
CA TYR A 157 -11.91 -11.21 -14.56
C TYR A 157 -13.11 -10.31 -14.90
N LEU A 158 -12.89 -9.08 -15.37
CA LEU A 158 -13.95 -8.10 -15.69
C LEU A 158 -14.13 -7.86 -17.19
N LYS A 159 -13.73 -8.81 -18.07
CA LYS A 159 -14.15 -8.72 -19.48
C LYS A 159 -15.68 -8.80 -19.53
N PRO A 160 -16.34 -7.84 -20.21
CA PRO A 160 -17.79 -7.75 -20.22
C PRO A 160 -18.38 -8.99 -20.87
N ILE A 161 -19.36 -9.58 -20.19
CA ILE A 161 -20.40 -10.41 -20.80
C ILE A 161 -20.99 -9.53 -21.90
N ARG A 162 -20.53 -9.72 -23.14
CA ARG A 162 -21.18 -9.13 -24.30
C ARG A 162 -22.51 -9.83 -24.42
N MET A 163 -23.59 -9.10 -24.12
CA MET A 163 -24.92 -9.50 -24.52
C MET A 163 -24.98 -9.55 -26.05
N THR A 164 -25.27 -10.73 -26.56
CA THR A 164 -25.88 -10.99 -27.88
C THR A 164 -27.03 -11.93 -27.64
#